data_AF-A0A2V7X8H2-F1
#
_entry.id   AF-A0A2V7X8H2-F1
#
_cell.length_a   1.000
_cell.length_b   1.000
_cell.length_c   1.000
_cell.angle_alpha   90.00
_cell.angle_beta   90.00
_cell.angle_gamma   90.00
#
_symmetry.space_group_name_H-M   'P 1'
#
loop_
_entity.id
_entity.type
_entity.pdbx_description
1 polymer ?
#
loop_
_entity_poly.entity_id
_entity_poly.type
_entity_poly.pdbx_seq_one_letter_code
_entity_poly.pdbx_strand_id
1 'polypeptide(L)'
;MRYFVIIILVLGLGALRAGTPPPSAIRFENIASKAGVNFITRNSPTPNKNQIETMVAGVGLLDYDGDGWLDIYLVNGAAIPSLQKESPAYWNRLYRNNHDGTFTDVTERAGVAGAGYGMGVAIGDYDNDGRPDIFLANVTANQLFHNNGDGTFTDVTTRTGLAGAEMNGKKMWSVGAGWFDYNNDGKLDLFVVNYCVWEVNKDPFCHVKSGVRGYCHPKVYASLHNSLYRNNGDGTFTDVSKETGISSRMGKGMSVSFADYDGDGFLDAFVANDTTPGFLFHNLGGKKFEEVGTQAGVAYAPNGVALSGMGSDFRDINNDGRPDIWYTAVERET
;
A
#
# COMPACT_ATOMS: atom_id res chain seq x y z
N MET A 1 -28.22 -20.50 77.23
CA MET A 1 -28.76 -20.45 75.86
C MET A 1 -29.07 -19.00 75.52
N ARG A 2 -28.19 -18.34 74.77
CA ARG A 2 -28.38 -16.97 74.27
C ARG A 2 -28.75 -17.08 72.79
N TYR A 3 -29.93 -16.62 72.42
CA TYR A 3 -30.41 -16.62 71.04
C TYR A 3 -29.66 -15.54 70.25
N PHE A 4 -29.01 -15.95 69.15
CA PHE A 4 -28.44 -15.04 68.15
C PHE A 4 -29.55 -14.58 67.20
N VAL A 5 -29.76 -13.27 67.10
CA VAL A 5 -30.59 -12.65 66.06
C VAL A 5 -29.65 -12.27 64.91
N ILE A 6 -29.83 -12.91 63.75
CA ILE A 6 -29.12 -12.58 62.52
C ILE A 6 -29.91 -11.47 61.82
N ILE A 7 -29.30 -10.28 61.69
CA ILE A 7 -29.82 -9.19 60.86
C ILE A 7 -29.23 -9.39 59.45
N ILE A 8 -30.08 -9.74 58.48
CA ILE A 8 -29.70 -9.80 57.06
C ILE A 8 -29.79 -8.37 56.51
N LEU A 9 -28.63 -7.79 56.19
CA LEU A 9 -28.53 -6.50 55.53
C LEU A 9 -28.62 -6.72 54.01
N VAL A 10 -29.76 -6.37 53.40
CA VAL A 10 -29.94 -6.41 51.95
C VAL A 10 -29.24 -5.19 51.35
N LEU A 11 -28.03 -5.39 50.83
CA LEU A 11 -27.34 -4.41 49.99
C LEU A 11 -28.05 -4.34 48.62
N GLY A 12 -28.81 -3.28 48.39
CA GLY A 12 -29.36 -2.98 47.08
C GLY A 12 -28.24 -2.66 46.09
N LEU A 13 -28.01 -3.57 45.13
CA LEU A 13 -27.20 -3.25 43.95
C LEU A 13 -27.92 -2.19 43.12
N GLY A 14 -27.58 -0.93 43.35
CA GLY A 14 -27.91 0.15 42.43
C GLY A 14 -27.13 -0.07 41.13
N ALA A 15 -27.82 -0.43 40.05
CA ALA A 15 -27.23 -0.47 38.72
C ALA A 15 -26.76 0.95 38.36
N LEU A 16 -25.45 1.18 38.44
CA LEU A 16 -24.80 2.35 37.84
C LEU A 16 -25.08 2.29 36.34
N ARG A 17 -26.04 3.10 35.88
CA ARG A 17 -26.22 3.35 34.45
C ARG A 17 -24.93 4.02 33.97
N ALA A 18 -24.14 3.31 33.17
CA ALA A 18 -23.06 3.92 32.42
C ALA A 18 -23.67 5.07 31.59
N GLY A 19 -23.29 6.31 31.91
CA GLY A 19 -23.68 7.46 31.12
C GLY A 19 -23.15 7.30 29.70
N THR A 20 -23.93 7.70 28.71
CA THR A 20 -23.45 7.78 27.33
C THR A 20 -22.19 8.63 27.30
N PRO A 21 -21.07 8.14 26.73
CA PRO A 21 -19.87 8.94 26.61
C PRO A 21 -20.20 10.23 25.83
N PRO A 22 -19.61 11.37 26.20
CA PRO A 22 -19.83 12.61 25.46
C PRO A 22 -19.43 12.40 24.00
N PRO A 23 -20.18 12.95 23.03
CA PRO A 23 -19.81 12.84 21.63
C PRO A 23 -18.40 13.40 21.43
N SER A 24 -17.58 12.68 20.65
CA SER A 24 -16.21 13.10 20.30
C SER A 24 -16.20 14.55 19.84
N ALA A 25 -15.21 15.32 20.30
CA ALA A 25 -14.98 16.68 19.81
C ALA A 25 -14.61 16.69 18.32
N ILE A 26 -14.03 15.60 17.82
CA ILE A 26 -13.70 15.41 16.40
C ILE A 26 -14.91 14.84 15.67
N ARG A 27 -15.34 15.53 14.62
CA ARG A 27 -16.42 15.11 13.72
C ARG A 27 -15.88 14.98 12.30
N PHE A 28 -16.26 13.89 11.63
CA PHE A 28 -15.96 13.69 10.22
C PHE A 28 -17.22 13.99 9.39
N GLU A 29 -17.03 14.72 8.29
CA GLU A 29 -18.07 14.99 7.29
C GLU A 29 -17.58 14.48 5.94
N ASN A 30 -18.43 13.77 5.20
CA ASN A 30 -18.12 13.41 3.83
C ASN A 30 -18.44 14.60 2.91
N ILE A 31 -17.39 15.29 2.46
CA ILE A 31 -17.51 16.42 1.54
C ILE A 31 -17.16 16.07 0.08
N ALA A 32 -16.90 14.80 -0.26
CA ALA A 32 -16.33 14.43 -1.57
C ALA A 32 -17.14 14.97 -2.76
N SER A 33 -18.47 14.80 -2.72
CA SER A 33 -19.37 15.33 -3.77
C SER A 33 -19.37 16.85 -3.82
N LYS A 34 -19.38 17.53 -2.66
CA LYS A 34 -19.32 19.00 -2.57
C LYS A 34 -17.98 19.54 -3.08
N ALA A 35 -16.90 18.81 -2.84
CA ALA A 35 -15.56 19.13 -3.29
C ALA A 35 -15.31 18.79 -4.77
N GLY A 36 -16.28 18.21 -5.49
CA GLY A 36 -16.11 17.81 -6.90
C GLY A 36 -15.35 16.51 -7.12
N VAL A 37 -14.99 15.78 -6.05
CA VAL A 37 -14.29 14.49 -6.13
C VAL A 37 -15.31 13.36 -6.25
N ASN A 38 -15.61 12.96 -7.49
CA ASN A 38 -16.60 11.92 -7.81
C ASN A 38 -15.91 10.65 -8.32
N PHE A 39 -15.33 9.88 -7.39
CA PHE A 39 -14.60 8.65 -7.71
C PHE A 39 -15.25 7.41 -7.11
N ILE A 40 -15.28 6.32 -7.89
CA ILE A 40 -15.72 4.99 -7.43
C ILE A 40 -14.70 3.98 -7.91
N THR A 41 -14.09 3.25 -6.98
CA THR A 41 -13.21 2.12 -7.29
C THR A 41 -13.98 1.05 -8.06
N ARG A 42 -13.48 0.68 -9.24
CA ARG A 42 -14.02 -0.37 -10.09
C ARG A 42 -13.12 -1.60 -10.03
N ASN A 43 -13.47 -2.51 -9.12
CA ASN A 43 -12.80 -3.79 -8.92
C ASN A 43 -13.30 -4.93 -9.84
N SER A 44 -14.19 -4.63 -10.80
CA SER A 44 -14.70 -5.57 -11.80
C SER A 44 -15.14 -6.95 -11.23
N PRO A 45 -16.12 -7.00 -10.31
CA PRO A 45 -16.50 -8.25 -9.67
C PRO A 45 -17.01 -9.28 -10.68
N THR A 46 -16.54 -10.52 -10.59
CA THR A 46 -16.91 -11.60 -11.51
C THR A 46 -17.47 -12.83 -10.77
N PRO A 47 -18.13 -13.76 -11.47
CA PRO A 47 -18.46 -15.07 -10.91
C PRO A 47 -17.24 -15.90 -10.50
N ASN A 48 -16.06 -15.62 -11.05
CA ASN A 48 -14.84 -16.36 -10.70
C ASN A 48 -14.24 -15.91 -9.34
N LYS A 49 -14.65 -14.76 -8.80
CA LYS A 49 -14.13 -14.26 -7.52
C LYS A 49 -12.61 -14.18 -7.52
N ASN A 50 -12.07 -13.49 -8.53
CA ASN A 50 -10.63 -13.31 -8.66
C ASN A 50 -10.06 -12.58 -7.45
N GLN A 51 -8.90 -13.00 -6.94
CA GLN A 51 -8.31 -12.41 -5.73
C GLN A 51 -8.15 -10.89 -5.82
N ILE A 52 -7.78 -10.37 -6.99
CA ILE A 52 -7.59 -8.93 -7.23
C ILE A 52 -8.86 -8.08 -7.05
N GLU A 53 -10.05 -8.71 -7.10
CA GLU A 53 -11.35 -8.03 -6.87
C GLU A 53 -11.52 -7.62 -5.40
N THR A 54 -10.74 -8.20 -4.47
CA THR A 54 -10.81 -7.92 -3.03
C THR A 54 -9.98 -6.70 -2.61
N MET A 55 -9.13 -6.19 -3.49
CA MET A 55 -8.26 -5.06 -3.21
C MET A 55 -8.96 -3.73 -3.44
N VAL A 56 -8.51 -2.70 -2.71
CA VAL A 56 -8.95 -1.33 -2.85
C VAL A 56 -7.91 -0.48 -3.59
N ALA A 57 -8.36 0.63 -4.14
CA ALA A 57 -7.52 1.59 -4.86
C ALA A 57 -6.59 2.39 -3.94
N GLY A 58 -5.35 2.58 -4.37
CA GLY A 58 -4.42 3.54 -3.79
C GLY A 58 -4.74 4.99 -4.13
N VAL A 59 -4.27 5.89 -3.26
CA VAL A 59 -4.36 7.34 -3.40
C VAL A 59 -2.97 7.95 -3.29
N GLY A 60 -2.66 8.89 -4.18
CA GLY A 60 -1.43 9.68 -4.18
C GLY A 60 -1.77 11.15 -4.08
N LEU A 61 -0.99 11.90 -3.31
CA LEU A 61 -1.06 13.36 -3.24
C LEU A 61 0.21 13.94 -3.84
N LEU A 62 0.06 14.92 -4.71
CA LEU A 62 1.16 15.56 -5.43
C LEU A 62 0.76 16.99 -5.81
N ASP A 63 1.71 17.90 -5.91
CA ASP A 63 1.52 19.19 -6.57
C ASP A 63 1.92 19.02 -8.05
N TYR A 64 0.95 18.68 -8.92
CA TYR A 64 1.30 18.26 -10.28
C TYR A 64 1.62 19.43 -11.20
N ASP A 65 1.11 20.64 -10.91
CA ASP A 65 1.29 21.84 -11.74
C ASP A 65 2.17 22.92 -11.09
N GLY A 66 2.72 22.66 -9.90
CA GLY A 66 3.69 23.51 -9.22
C GLY A 66 3.07 24.75 -8.58
N ASP A 67 1.77 24.71 -8.27
CA ASP A 67 1.05 25.84 -7.69
C ASP A 67 1.10 25.89 -6.14
N GLY A 68 1.77 24.91 -5.52
CA GLY A 68 2.00 24.80 -4.09
C GLY A 68 0.87 24.10 -3.33
N TRP A 69 -0.15 23.59 -4.03
CA TRP A 69 -1.28 22.89 -3.41
C TRP A 69 -1.31 21.42 -3.83
N LEU A 70 -1.62 20.55 -2.87
CA LEU A 70 -1.74 19.12 -3.17
C LEU A 70 -3.02 18.84 -3.98
N ASP A 71 -2.81 18.17 -5.10
CA ASP A 71 -3.79 17.52 -5.95
C ASP A 71 -3.97 16.05 -5.55
N ILE A 72 -5.01 15.42 -6.07
CA ILE A 72 -5.37 14.04 -5.72
C ILE A 72 -5.29 13.15 -6.94
N TYR A 73 -4.46 12.10 -6.87
CA TYR A 73 -4.43 11.02 -7.84
C TYR A 73 -5.02 9.73 -7.25
N LEU A 74 -6.00 9.13 -7.93
CA LEU A 74 -6.72 7.94 -7.50
C LEU A 74 -6.53 6.81 -8.50
N VAL A 75 -5.99 5.69 -8.05
CA VAL A 75 -5.79 4.48 -8.86
C VAL A 75 -7.11 3.75 -9.03
N ASN A 76 -7.29 3.00 -10.12
CA ASN A 76 -8.50 2.25 -10.37
C ASN A 76 -8.19 0.89 -11.01
N GLY A 77 -9.15 -0.04 -10.92
CA GLY A 77 -9.01 -1.37 -11.51
C GLY A 77 -9.18 -1.37 -13.03
N ALA A 78 -9.49 -2.54 -13.58
CA ALA A 78 -9.74 -2.76 -14.99
C ALA A 78 -10.79 -3.86 -15.19
N ALA A 79 -11.30 -4.00 -16.41
CA ALA A 79 -12.19 -5.08 -16.76
C ALA A 79 -11.48 -6.44 -16.61
N ILE A 80 -12.21 -7.45 -16.15
CA ILE A 80 -11.77 -8.85 -16.10
C ILE A 80 -12.58 -9.63 -17.14
N PRO A 81 -11.94 -10.41 -18.04
CA PRO A 81 -10.58 -10.92 -17.97
C PRO A 81 -9.49 -10.17 -18.74
N SER A 82 -9.83 -9.07 -19.45
CA SER A 82 -8.86 -8.39 -20.32
C SER A 82 -7.72 -7.71 -19.55
N LEU A 83 -7.97 -7.34 -18.29
CA LEU A 83 -7.11 -6.48 -17.47
C LEU A 83 -6.82 -5.14 -18.17
N GLN A 84 -7.75 -4.67 -19.01
CA GLN A 84 -7.66 -3.39 -19.70
C GLN A 84 -8.70 -2.40 -19.19
N LYS A 85 -8.38 -1.11 -19.27
CA LYS A 85 -9.30 -0.02 -18.96
C LYS A 85 -10.18 0.25 -20.18
N GLU A 86 -11.21 -0.57 -20.36
CA GLU A 86 -12.10 -0.56 -21.55
C GLU A 86 -13.05 0.63 -21.63
N SER A 87 -13.17 1.42 -20.56
CA SER A 87 -14.00 2.63 -20.55
C SER A 87 -13.50 3.63 -19.50
N PRO A 88 -13.92 4.91 -19.58
CA PRO A 88 -13.60 5.92 -18.58
C PRO A 88 -13.99 5.56 -17.14
N ALA A 89 -14.92 4.63 -16.94
CA ALA A 89 -15.28 4.16 -15.61
C ALA A 89 -14.12 3.48 -14.87
N TYR A 90 -13.17 2.90 -15.62
CA TYR A 90 -11.96 2.24 -15.09
C TYR A 90 -10.74 3.15 -15.06
N TRP A 91 -10.81 4.39 -15.58
CA TRP A 91 -9.67 5.30 -15.53
C TRP A 91 -9.26 5.58 -14.09
N ASN A 92 -7.95 5.69 -13.89
CA ASN A 92 -7.41 6.42 -12.76
C ASN A 92 -7.87 7.87 -12.86
N ARG A 93 -7.84 8.63 -11.77
CA ARG A 93 -8.31 10.03 -11.77
C ARG A 93 -7.28 10.98 -11.18
N LEU A 94 -7.00 12.06 -11.88
CA LEU A 94 -6.26 13.21 -11.36
C LEU A 94 -7.21 14.38 -11.15
N TYR A 95 -7.29 14.85 -9.91
CA TYR A 95 -8.12 15.96 -9.48
C TYR A 95 -7.24 17.14 -9.07
N ARG A 96 -7.26 18.21 -9.87
CA ARG A 96 -6.57 19.46 -9.60
C ARG A 96 -7.27 20.21 -8.46
N ASN A 97 -6.51 20.70 -7.49
CA ASN A 97 -7.00 21.54 -6.41
C ASN A 97 -7.33 22.95 -6.93
N ASN A 98 -8.54 23.44 -6.67
CA ASN A 98 -8.98 24.78 -7.10
C ASN A 98 -8.67 25.87 -6.05
N HIS A 99 -8.00 25.53 -4.95
CA HIS A 99 -7.62 26.42 -3.83
C HIS A 99 -8.80 26.99 -3.02
N ASP A 100 -9.99 26.40 -3.17
CA ASP A 100 -11.22 26.82 -2.49
C ASP A 100 -11.95 25.65 -1.81
N GLY A 101 -11.25 24.51 -1.67
CA GLY A 101 -11.82 23.26 -1.14
C GLY A 101 -12.58 22.44 -2.19
N THR A 102 -12.56 22.85 -3.45
CA THR A 102 -13.07 22.07 -4.59
C THR A 102 -11.94 21.57 -5.49
N PHE A 103 -12.26 20.61 -6.34
CA PHE A 103 -11.32 19.97 -7.26
C PHE A 103 -11.92 19.81 -8.66
N THR A 104 -11.05 19.82 -9.66
CA THR A 104 -11.39 19.63 -11.07
C THR A 104 -10.72 18.37 -11.62
N ASP A 105 -11.49 17.45 -12.20
CA ASP A 105 -10.93 16.29 -12.91
C ASP A 105 -10.18 16.76 -14.16
N VAL A 106 -8.87 16.53 -14.18
CA VAL A 106 -7.96 16.89 -15.29
C VAL A 106 -7.35 15.65 -15.96
N THR A 107 -7.84 14.45 -15.65
CA THR A 107 -7.27 13.14 -16.03
C THR A 107 -6.94 13.05 -17.52
N GLU A 108 -7.90 13.39 -18.38
CA GLU A 108 -7.76 13.25 -19.83
C GLU A 108 -6.76 14.27 -20.39
N ARG A 109 -6.85 15.52 -19.95
CA ARG A 109 -5.90 16.58 -20.34
C ARG A 109 -4.48 16.28 -19.88
N ALA A 110 -4.33 15.73 -18.68
CA ALA A 110 -3.04 15.40 -18.11
C ALA A 110 -2.45 14.10 -18.69
N GLY A 111 -3.25 13.27 -19.37
CA GLY A 111 -2.76 12.02 -19.99
C GLY A 111 -2.55 10.85 -19.01
N VAL A 112 -3.23 10.86 -17.85
CA VAL A 112 -2.96 9.94 -16.73
C VAL A 112 -4.11 8.98 -16.42
N ALA A 113 -4.89 8.60 -17.44
CA ALA A 113 -5.96 7.60 -17.29
C ALA A 113 -5.45 6.22 -16.83
N GLY A 114 -4.16 5.94 -17.03
CA GLY A 114 -3.51 4.68 -16.71
C GLY A 114 -3.84 3.56 -17.69
N ALA A 115 -3.24 2.40 -17.43
CA ALA A 115 -3.52 1.13 -18.08
C ALA A 115 -3.49 0.02 -17.03
N GLY A 116 -3.94 -1.18 -17.40
CA GLY A 116 -3.90 -2.31 -16.48
C GLY A 116 -4.88 -2.21 -15.30
N TYR A 117 -4.84 -3.24 -14.46
CA TYR A 117 -5.56 -3.27 -13.19
C TYR A 117 -4.64 -2.73 -12.08
N GLY A 118 -4.90 -1.51 -11.62
CA GLY A 118 -4.04 -0.82 -10.66
C GLY A 118 -4.37 -1.11 -9.21
N MET A 119 -3.34 -1.00 -8.36
CA MET A 119 -3.39 -1.29 -6.93
C MET A 119 -2.91 -0.09 -6.12
N GLY A 120 -1.61 0.20 -6.19
CA GLY A 120 -0.95 1.25 -5.39
C GLY A 120 -0.36 2.34 -6.24
N VAL A 121 -0.01 3.45 -5.60
CA VAL A 121 0.66 4.60 -6.21
C VAL A 121 1.78 5.09 -5.30
N ALA A 122 2.91 5.49 -5.90
CA ALA A 122 4.00 6.17 -5.22
C ALA A 122 4.34 7.45 -5.98
N ILE A 123 4.42 8.57 -5.26
CA ILE A 123 4.75 9.89 -5.80
C ILE A 123 6.20 10.21 -5.46
N GLY A 124 6.99 10.62 -6.46
CA GLY A 124 8.40 10.98 -6.26
C GLY A 124 8.98 11.63 -7.51
N ASP A 125 9.94 12.53 -7.33
CA ASP A 125 10.71 13.18 -8.40
C ASP A 125 11.90 12.27 -8.76
N TYR A 126 11.70 11.34 -9.70
CA TYR A 126 12.67 10.27 -9.92
C TYR A 126 13.90 10.75 -10.72
N ASP A 127 13.77 11.84 -11.47
CA ASP A 127 14.84 12.41 -12.30
C ASP A 127 15.42 13.74 -11.76
N ASN A 128 15.04 14.12 -10.53
CA ASN A 128 15.52 15.29 -9.80
C ASN A 128 15.31 16.59 -10.57
N ASP A 129 14.18 16.70 -11.29
CA ASP A 129 13.85 17.87 -12.09
C ASP A 129 12.94 18.88 -11.37
N GLY A 130 12.62 18.59 -10.11
CA GLY A 130 11.81 19.40 -9.22
C GLY A 130 10.32 19.16 -9.35
N ARG A 131 9.87 18.17 -10.13
CA ARG A 131 8.45 17.87 -10.34
C ARG A 131 8.11 16.46 -9.91
N PRO A 132 6.99 16.25 -9.19
CA PRO A 132 6.59 14.92 -8.78
C PRO A 132 6.08 14.09 -9.96
N ASP A 133 6.61 12.88 -10.10
CA ASP A 133 6.16 11.85 -11.03
C ASP A 133 5.24 10.84 -10.34
N ILE A 134 4.55 10.01 -11.14
CA ILE A 134 3.57 9.04 -10.65
C ILE A 134 3.98 7.63 -11.03
N PHE A 135 4.35 6.80 -10.06
CA PHE A 135 4.51 5.37 -10.24
C PHE A 135 3.26 4.61 -9.81
N LEU A 136 2.85 3.61 -10.60
CA LEU A 136 1.70 2.75 -10.34
C LEU A 136 2.13 1.30 -10.16
N ALA A 137 1.74 0.73 -9.03
CA ALA A 137 1.82 -0.70 -8.78
C ALA A 137 0.56 -1.39 -9.33
N ASN A 138 0.75 -2.39 -10.19
CA ASN A 138 -0.31 -3.07 -10.93
C ASN A 138 -0.19 -4.60 -10.82
N VAL A 139 -1.27 -5.32 -11.15
CA VAL A 139 -1.32 -6.80 -11.11
C VAL A 139 -0.37 -7.49 -12.10
N THR A 140 -0.06 -6.83 -13.21
CA THR A 140 0.77 -7.41 -14.28
C THR A 140 1.86 -6.47 -14.76
N ALA A 141 1.56 -5.25 -15.17
CA ALA A 141 2.58 -4.33 -15.64
C ALA A 141 2.44 -3.01 -14.90
N ASN A 142 3.46 -2.65 -14.11
CA ASN A 142 3.55 -1.36 -13.45
C ASN A 142 3.63 -0.23 -14.47
N GLN A 143 3.41 1.01 -14.03
CA GLN A 143 3.57 2.18 -14.88
C GLN A 143 4.35 3.29 -14.19
N LEU A 144 5.08 4.09 -14.97
CA LEU A 144 5.67 5.35 -14.52
C LEU A 144 5.25 6.46 -15.48
N PHE A 145 4.61 7.48 -14.94
CA PHE A 145 4.26 8.72 -15.64
C PHE A 145 5.23 9.83 -15.23
N HIS A 146 5.98 10.34 -16.21
CA HIS A 146 6.86 11.47 -16.04
C HIS A 146 6.11 12.80 -16.18
N ASN A 147 6.29 13.74 -15.27
CA ASN A 147 5.67 15.05 -15.31
C ASN A 147 6.41 16.01 -16.26
N ASN A 148 5.76 16.35 -17.38
CA ASN A 148 6.35 17.19 -18.41
C ASN A 148 6.50 18.67 -18.01
N GLY A 149 5.93 19.09 -16.87
CA GLY A 149 6.00 20.47 -16.37
C GLY A 149 5.05 21.47 -17.03
N ASP A 150 4.16 20.99 -17.90
CA ASP A 150 3.12 21.77 -18.58
C ASP A 150 1.70 21.32 -18.18
N GLY A 151 1.59 20.56 -17.07
CA GLY A 151 0.35 19.96 -16.60
C GLY A 151 -0.04 18.67 -17.34
N THR A 152 0.87 18.10 -18.12
CA THR A 152 0.71 16.79 -18.78
C THR A 152 1.78 15.80 -18.33
N PHE A 153 1.51 14.52 -18.57
CA PHE A 153 2.42 13.42 -18.24
C PHE A 153 2.71 12.54 -19.46
N THR A 154 3.90 11.93 -19.46
CA THR A 154 4.31 10.94 -20.45
C THR A 154 4.48 9.57 -19.78
N ASP A 155 3.89 8.50 -20.33
CA ASP A 155 4.21 7.13 -19.89
C ASP A 155 5.63 6.76 -20.35
N VAL A 156 6.52 6.56 -19.37
CA VAL A 156 7.94 6.30 -19.59
C VAL A 156 8.35 4.90 -19.16
N THR A 157 7.39 4.06 -18.77
CA THR A 157 7.59 2.74 -18.14
C THR A 157 8.59 1.85 -18.89
N THR A 158 8.44 1.74 -20.22
CA THR A 158 9.29 0.86 -21.02
C THR A 158 10.71 1.39 -21.12
N ARG A 159 10.89 2.71 -21.30
CA ARG A 159 12.24 3.30 -21.41
C ARG A 159 12.99 3.27 -20.08
N THR A 160 12.28 3.37 -18.96
CA THR A 160 12.90 3.38 -17.63
C THR A 160 13.20 1.98 -17.09
N GLY A 161 12.58 0.94 -17.66
CA GLY A 161 12.75 -0.45 -17.20
C GLY A 161 11.85 -0.84 -16.01
N LEU A 162 10.84 -0.03 -15.69
CA LEU A 162 9.99 -0.20 -14.51
C LEU A 162 8.66 -0.92 -14.76
N ALA A 163 8.60 -1.77 -15.80
CA ALA A 163 7.39 -2.54 -16.12
C ALA A 163 7.05 -3.65 -15.10
N GLY A 164 7.89 -3.85 -14.08
CA GLY A 164 7.73 -4.89 -13.06
C GLY A 164 8.66 -6.08 -13.26
N ALA A 165 9.01 -6.73 -12.15
CA ALA A 165 9.91 -7.88 -12.13
C ALA A 165 9.16 -9.16 -12.49
N GLU A 166 9.90 -10.17 -12.95
CA GLU A 166 9.34 -11.43 -13.43
C GLU A 166 9.72 -12.60 -12.54
N MET A 167 8.77 -13.50 -12.32
CA MET A 167 8.97 -14.78 -11.68
C MET A 167 8.27 -15.85 -12.51
N ASN A 168 9.01 -16.90 -12.88
CA ASN A 168 8.51 -18.00 -13.74
C ASN A 168 7.94 -17.51 -15.09
N GLY A 169 8.58 -16.49 -15.69
CA GLY A 169 8.19 -15.95 -17.00
C GLY A 169 6.89 -15.13 -16.98
N LYS A 170 6.42 -14.72 -15.80
CA LYS A 170 5.27 -13.83 -15.63
C LYS A 170 5.66 -12.65 -14.78
N LYS A 171 5.09 -11.50 -15.08
CA LYS A 171 5.23 -10.33 -14.22
C LYS A 171 4.55 -10.59 -12.88
N MET A 172 5.20 -10.11 -11.83
CA MET A 172 4.70 -10.20 -10.46
C MET A 172 3.56 -9.21 -10.22
N TRP A 173 2.63 -9.59 -9.34
CA TRP A 173 1.58 -8.70 -8.87
C TRP A 173 2.16 -7.74 -7.82
N SER A 174 2.33 -6.48 -8.22
CA SER A 174 2.72 -5.38 -7.35
C SER A 174 1.49 -4.72 -6.70
N VAL A 175 1.58 -4.42 -5.42
CA VAL A 175 0.47 -3.80 -4.64
C VAL A 175 0.82 -2.43 -4.06
N GLY A 176 2.09 -2.18 -3.80
CA GLY A 176 2.57 -0.93 -3.24
C GLY A 176 4.01 -0.66 -3.67
N ALA A 177 4.46 0.57 -3.47
CA ALA A 177 5.84 0.96 -3.72
C ALA A 177 6.21 2.18 -2.87
N GLY A 178 7.50 2.45 -2.76
CA GLY A 178 8.02 3.64 -2.09
C GLY A 178 9.35 4.07 -2.68
N TRP A 179 9.51 5.39 -2.82
CA TRP A 179 10.75 6.02 -3.25
C TRP A 179 11.66 6.28 -2.05
N PHE A 180 12.93 5.97 -2.18
CA PHE A 180 13.95 6.22 -1.16
C PHE A 180 15.34 6.19 -1.80
N ASP A 181 16.30 6.90 -1.22
CA ASP A 181 17.71 6.80 -1.63
C ASP A 181 18.37 5.73 -0.75
N TYR A 182 18.53 4.52 -1.28
CA TYR A 182 18.98 3.40 -0.44
C TYR A 182 20.50 3.38 -0.23
N ASN A 183 21.24 4.04 -1.13
CA ASN A 183 22.69 3.99 -1.19
C ASN A 183 23.35 5.36 -0.92
N ASN A 184 22.56 6.39 -0.60
CA ASN A 184 22.96 7.76 -0.35
C ASN A 184 23.68 8.41 -1.55
N ASP A 185 23.26 8.10 -2.77
CA ASP A 185 23.82 8.69 -4.00
C ASP A 185 23.08 9.94 -4.50
N GLY A 186 22.02 10.35 -3.79
CA GLY A 186 21.20 11.52 -4.07
C GLY A 186 20.14 11.29 -5.14
N LYS A 187 19.87 10.04 -5.52
CA LYS A 187 18.82 9.68 -6.47
C LYS A 187 17.78 8.81 -5.80
N LEU A 188 16.51 9.05 -6.11
CA LEU A 188 15.44 8.19 -5.62
C LEU A 188 15.47 6.84 -6.34
N ASP A 189 15.70 5.79 -5.57
CA ASP A 189 15.48 4.39 -5.95
C ASP A 189 14.04 3.97 -5.62
N LEU A 190 13.61 2.84 -6.19
CA LEU A 190 12.24 2.37 -6.04
C LEU A 190 12.19 0.98 -5.41
N PHE A 191 11.57 0.89 -4.24
CA PHE A 191 11.16 -0.38 -3.65
C PHE A 191 9.73 -0.70 -4.11
N VAL A 192 9.51 -1.88 -4.70
CA VAL A 192 8.19 -2.36 -5.12
C VAL A 192 7.81 -3.58 -4.30
N VAL A 193 6.63 -3.49 -3.67
CA VAL A 193 6.06 -4.53 -2.83
C VAL A 193 5.18 -5.44 -3.67
N ASN A 194 5.47 -6.74 -3.65
CA ASN A 194 4.72 -7.74 -4.39
C ASN A 194 3.96 -8.68 -3.44
N TYR A 195 2.79 -9.14 -3.88
CA TYR A 195 1.85 -9.84 -3.01
C TYR A 195 1.88 -11.35 -3.22
N CYS A 196 1.13 -11.88 -4.18
CA CYS A 196 1.03 -13.32 -4.39
C CYS A 196 0.97 -13.70 -5.87
N VAL A 197 1.32 -14.95 -6.16
CA VAL A 197 1.18 -15.52 -7.49
C VAL A 197 -0.31 -15.62 -7.80
N TRP A 198 -0.76 -14.84 -8.78
CA TRP A 198 -2.15 -14.83 -9.23
C TRP A 198 -2.22 -14.81 -10.75
N GLU A 199 -3.26 -15.45 -11.29
CA GLU A 199 -3.55 -15.45 -12.71
C GLU A 199 -5.06 -15.34 -12.94
N VAL A 200 -5.42 -14.62 -14.00
CA VAL A 200 -6.82 -14.37 -14.35
C VAL A 200 -7.60 -15.68 -14.52
N ASN A 201 -8.71 -15.78 -13.80
CA ASN A 201 -9.62 -16.92 -13.81
C ASN A 201 -8.98 -18.28 -13.43
N LYS A 202 -7.88 -18.25 -12.67
CA LYS A 202 -7.22 -19.48 -12.16
C LYS A 202 -7.38 -19.68 -10.67
N ASP A 203 -8.13 -18.80 -10.00
CA ASP A 203 -8.43 -18.95 -8.57
C ASP A 203 -9.09 -20.30 -8.27
N PRO A 204 -8.70 -20.97 -7.17
CA PRO A 204 -9.39 -22.17 -6.71
C PRO A 204 -10.88 -21.91 -6.44
N PHE A 205 -11.67 -22.99 -6.35
CA PHE A 205 -13.04 -22.88 -5.86
C PHE A 205 -13.04 -22.86 -4.34
N CYS A 206 -13.17 -21.67 -3.74
CA CYS A 206 -13.30 -21.49 -2.30
C CYS A 206 -14.76 -21.31 -1.91
N HIS A 207 -15.20 -21.96 -0.83
CA HIS A 207 -16.59 -21.93 -0.38
C HIS A 207 -16.77 -20.99 0.81
N VAL A 208 -17.78 -20.10 0.78
CA VAL A 208 -18.18 -19.33 1.99
C VAL A 208 -19.24 -20.09 2.79
N LYS A 209 -20.15 -20.77 2.07
CA LYS A 209 -21.19 -21.69 2.57
C LYS A 209 -21.44 -22.74 1.46
N SER A 210 -22.06 -23.88 1.82
CA SER A 210 -22.26 -25.02 0.90
C SER A 210 -22.72 -24.58 -0.49
N GLY A 211 -21.86 -24.81 -1.50
CA GLY A 211 -22.13 -24.52 -2.92
C GLY A 211 -21.90 -23.08 -3.42
N VAL A 212 -21.66 -22.09 -2.54
CA VAL A 212 -21.46 -20.69 -2.96
C VAL A 212 -19.97 -20.35 -3.03
N ARG A 213 -19.51 -19.94 -4.22
CA ARG A 213 -18.14 -19.49 -4.45
C ARG A 213 -17.87 -18.17 -3.71
N GLY A 214 -16.80 -18.16 -2.93
CA GLY A 214 -16.22 -16.99 -2.29
C GLY A 214 -14.85 -16.64 -2.86
N TYR A 215 -14.34 -15.50 -2.40
CA TYR A 215 -12.92 -15.19 -2.53
C TYR A 215 -12.12 -16.16 -1.67
N CYS A 216 -10.97 -16.58 -2.18
CA CYS A 216 -10.10 -17.48 -1.44
C CYS A 216 -9.31 -16.71 -0.38
N HIS A 217 -9.04 -17.38 0.74
CA HIS A 217 -8.12 -16.84 1.74
C HIS A 217 -6.72 -16.71 1.12
N PRO A 218 -6.00 -15.58 1.31
CA PRO A 218 -4.66 -15.35 0.78
C PRO A 218 -3.66 -16.51 0.97
N LYS A 219 -3.80 -17.30 2.04
CA LYS A 219 -2.96 -18.48 2.35
C LYS A 219 -2.94 -19.55 1.24
N VAL A 220 -3.94 -19.60 0.36
CA VAL A 220 -3.94 -20.57 -0.75
C VAL A 220 -3.03 -20.15 -1.92
N TYR A 221 -2.60 -18.89 -1.95
CA TYR A 221 -1.73 -18.37 -3.00
C TYR A 221 -0.26 -18.41 -2.57
N ALA A 222 0.61 -18.75 -3.52
CA ALA A 222 2.05 -18.72 -3.30
C ALA A 222 2.52 -17.26 -3.14
N SER A 223 3.48 -17.05 -2.25
CA SER A 223 4.10 -15.76 -1.99
C SER A 223 4.95 -15.28 -3.18
N LEU A 224 5.26 -13.98 -3.22
CA LEU A 224 6.23 -13.36 -4.13
C LEU A 224 7.37 -12.72 -3.31
N HIS A 225 8.50 -12.41 -3.94
CA HIS A 225 9.51 -11.57 -3.33
C HIS A 225 9.29 -10.10 -3.70
N ASN A 226 9.82 -9.18 -2.90
CA ASN A 226 9.81 -7.75 -3.25
C ASN A 226 10.88 -7.42 -4.29
N SER A 227 10.78 -6.24 -4.89
CA SER A 227 11.74 -5.75 -5.89
C SER A 227 12.40 -4.45 -5.44
N LEU A 228 13.68 -4.27 -5.74
CA LEU A 228 14.41 -3.03 -5.57
C LEU A 228 15.03 -2.62 -6.91
N TYR A 229 14.71 -1.42 -7.36
CA TYR A 229 15.22 -0.84 -8.59
C TYR A 229 16.15 0.32 -8.26
N ARG A 230 17.42 0.18 -8.62
CA ARG A 230 18.40 1.27 -8.49
C ARG A 230 18.24 2.25 -9.64
N ASN A 231 18.18 3.54 -9.33
CA ASN A 231 18.20 4.62 -10.31
C ASN A 231 19.62 4.81 -10.87
N ASN A 232 19.77 4.67 -12.18
CA ASN A 232 21.09 4.79 -12.81
C ASN A 232 21.52 6.27 -12.96
N GLY A 233 20.60 7.23 -12.83
CA GLY A 233 20.83 8.66 -13.03
C GLY A 233 20.82 9.13 -14.48
N ASP A 234 20.40 8.26 -15.40
CA ASP A 234 20.19 8.56 -16.83
C ASP A 234 18.71 8.41 -17.24
N GLY A 235 17.82 8.37 -16.25
CA GLY A 235 16.39 8.11 -16.43
C GLY A 235 16.02 6.63 -16.55
N THR A 236 16.98 5.72 -16.38
CA THR A 236 16.73 4.26 -16.37
C THR A 236 16.98 3.64 -15.00
N PHE A 237 16.42 2.45 -14.80
CA PHE A 237 16.53 1.69 -13.57
C PHE A 237 17.08 0.29 -13.80
N THR A 238 17.84 -0.20 -12.82
CA THR A 238 18.35 -1.57 -12.78
C THR A 238 17.66 -2.35 -11.66
N ASP A 239 17.06 -3.50 -11.95
CA ASP A 239 16.60 -4.43 -10.90
C ASP A 239 17.83 -5.00 -10.17
N VAL A 240 18.02 -4.57 -8.93
CA VAL A 240 19.11 -5.00 -8.05
C VAL A 240 18.62 -5.92 -6.94
N SER A 241 17.37 -6.39 -6.99
CA SER A 241 16.71 -7.14 -5.90
C SER A 241 17.51 -8.36 -5.43
N LYS A 242 18.10 -9.09 -6.38
CA LYS A 242 18.92 -10.28 -6.09
C LYS A 242 20.30 -9.91 -5.56
N GLU A 243 20.91 -8.87 -6.11
CA GLU A 243 22.25 -8.41 -5.73
C GLU A 243 22.26 -7.88 -4.29
N THR A 244 21.24 -7.09 -3.94
CA THR A 244 21.10 -6.48 -2.63
C THR A 244 20.49 -7.43 -1.61
N GLY A 245 19.83 -8.51 -2.03
CA GLY A 245 19.23 -9.51 -1.13
C GLY A 245 17.76 -9.24 -0.80
N ILE A 246 17.15 -8.19 -1.34
CA ILE A 246 15.70 -7.93 -1.21
C ILE A 246 14.86 -9.11 -1.72
N SER A 247 15.30 -9.77 -2.79
CA SER A 247 14.58 -10.94 -3.33
C SER A 247 14.84 -12.24 -2.55
N SER A 248 15.56 -12.22 -1.42
CA SER A 248 15.92 -13.42 -0.66
C SER A 248 14.79 -13.98 0.22
N ARG A 249 13.72 -13.20 0.39
CA ARG A 249 12.56 -13.54 1.23
C ARG A 249 11.29 -13.51 0.40
N MET A 250 10.50 -14.57 0.53
CA MET A 250 9.18 -14.69 -0.09
C MET A 250 8.12 -14.31 0.94
N GLY A 251 7.29 -13.33 0.62
CA GLY A 251 6.22 -12.83 1.48
C GLY A 251 4.97 -12.49 0.69
N LYS A 252 4.00 -11.93 1.38
CA LYS A 252 2.78 -11.39 0.78
C LYS A 252 2.70 -9.92 1.16
N GLY A 253 3.59 -9.13 0.59
CA GLY A 253 3.72 -7.73 0.96
C GLY A 253 2.48 -6.94 0.58
N MET A 254 2.15 -5.95 1.42
CA MET A 254 1.03 -5.03 1.23
C MET A 254 1.48 -3.57 1.23
N SER A 255 2.43 -3.19 2.09
CA SER A 255 3.01 -1.85 2.15
C SER A 255 4.50 -1.87 2.46
N VAL A 256 5.18 -0.76 2.18
CA VAL A 256 6.56 -0.50 2.61
C VAL A 256 6.65 0.89 3.24
N SER A 257 7.50 1.00 4.25
CA SER A 257 7.84 2.26 4.93
C SER A 257 9.32 2.26 5.29
N PHE A 258 9.97 3.43 5.30
CA PHE A 258 11.42 3.55 5.47
C PHE A 258 11.79 4.44 6.65
N ALA A 259 12.83 4.04 7.38
CA ALA A 259 13.50 4.86 8.38
C ALA A 259 14.91 4.32 8.61
N ASP A 260 15.82 5.19 9.05
CA ASP A 260 17.13 4.81 9.60
C ASP A 260 16.91 4.47 11.09
N TYR A 261 16.61 3.21 11.39
CA TYR A 261 16.17 2.83 12.75
C TYR A 261 17.33 2.64 13.73
N ASP A 262 18.54 2.43 13.23
CA ASP A 262 19.74 2.21 14.03
C ASP A 262 20.72 3.39 14.01
N GLY A 263 20.46 4.41 13.19
CA GLY A 263 21.21 5.66 13.13
C GLY A 263 22.52 5.54 12.36
N ASP A 264 22.64 4.57 11.44
CA ASP A 264 23.84 4.35 10.64
C ASP A 264 23.92 5.27 9.40
N GLY A 265 22.85 6.04 9.15
CA GLY A 265 22.71 6.97 8.05
C GLY A 265 22.15 6.36 6.76
N PHE A 266 21.75 5.09 6.76
CA PHE A 266 21.12 4.42 5.63
C PHE A 266 19.69 4.03 5.96
N LEU A 267 18.76 4.33 5.06
CA LEU A 267 17.36 3.97 5.28
C LEU A 267 17.16 2.46 5.20
N ASP A 268 16.50 1.91 6.22
CA ASP A 268 15.99 0.55 6.27
C ASP A 268 14.55 0.49 5.74
N ALA A 269 14.08 -0.71 5.41
CA ALA A 269 12.74 -0.91 4.86
C ALA A 269 11.92 -1.90 5.69
N PHE A 270 10.79 -1.45 6.23
CA PHE A 270 9.79 -2.33 6.84
C PHE A 270 8.69 -2.66 5.83
N VAL A 271 8.35 -3.93 5.68
CA VAL A 271 7.27 -4.43 4.82
C VAL A 271 6.21 -5.10 5.68
N ALA A 272 5.00 -4.53 5.67
CA ALA A 272 3.83 -5.18 6.23
C ALA A 272 3.39 -6.29 5.28
N ASN A 273 3.33 -7.51 5.80
CA ASN A 273 2.94 -8.69 5.04
C ASN A 273 1.56 -9.18 5.50
N ASP A 274 0.78 -9.68 4.55
CA ASP A 274 -0.53 -10.29 4.79
C ASP A 274 -0.39 -11.81 4.94
N THR A 275 -0.95 -12.38 6.01
CA THR A 275 -0.87 -13.81 6.38
C THR A 275 0.54 -14.42 6.50
N THR A 276 1.59 -13.63 6.38
CA THR A 276 3.00 -14.04 6.45
C THR A 276 3.76 -13.05 7.34
N PRO A 277 4.89 -13.44 7.96
CA PRO A 277 5.59 -12.58 8.92
C PRO A 277 6.04 -11.28 8.27
N GLY A 278 5.91 -10.14 8.96
CA GLY A 278 6.45 -8.86 8.47
C GLY A 278 7.96 -8.91 8.27
N PHE A 279 8.48 -8.11 7.33
CA PHE A 279 9.92 -8.04 7.09
C PHE A 279 10.47 -6.70 7.55
N LEU A 280 11.61 -6.73 8.24
CA LEU A 280 12.45 -5.55 8.41
C LEU A 280 13.76 -5.83 7.68
N PHE A 281 13.97 -5.15 6.56
CA PHE A 281 15.20 -5.21 5.78
C PHE A 281 16.15 -4.14 6.30
N HIS A 282 17.16 -4.57 7.05
CA HIS A 282 18.22 -3.72 7.55
C HIS A 282 19.25 -3.44 6.45
N ASN A 283 19.53 -2.17 6.18
CA ASN A 283 20.44 -1.72 5.14
C ASN A 283 21.89 -1.80 5.62
N LEU A 284 22.72 -2.57 4.91
CA LEU A 284 24.13 -2.76 5.23
C LEU A 284 24.98 -1.80 4.40
N GLY A 285 24.88 -0.51 4.72
CA GLY A 285 25.70 0.55 4.16
C GLY A 285 25.50 0.77 2.65
N GLY A 286 24.26 0.72 2.16
CA GLY A 286 23.89 1.03 0.78
C GLY A 286 24.28 -0.04 -0.23
N LYS A 287 24.62 -1.25 0.22
CA LYS A 287 25.11 -2.34 -0.64
C LYS A 287 24.20 -3.56 -0.65
N LYS A 288 23.70 -3.92 0.53
CA LYS A 288 22.89 -5.12 0.75
C LYS A 288 21.85 -4.85 1.83
N PHE A 289 20.86 -5.72 1.88
CA PHE A 289 19.87 -5.78 2.93
C PHE A 289 19.88 -7.15 3.59
N GLU A 290 19.71 -7.16 4.91
CA GLU A 290 19.46 -8.37 5.69
C GLU A 290 18.05 -8.30 6.29
N GLU A 291 17.28 -9.38 6.16
CA GLU A 291 15.97 -9.44 6.81
C GLU A 291 16.12 -9.87 8.27
N VAL A 292 15.76 -8.97 9.19
CA VAL A 292 15.97 -9.08 10.65
C VAL A 292 14.66 -8.93 11.45
N GLY A 293 13.50 -9.06 10.81
CA GLY A 293 12.19 -8.75 11.42
C GLY A 293 11.85 -9.60 12.63
N THR A 294 12.33 -10.85 12.67
CA THR A 294 12.12 -11.72 13.84
C THR A 294 12.99 -11.27 15.02
N GLN A 295 14.26 -10.94 14.76
CA GLN A 295 15.23 -10.50 15.75
C GLN A 295 14.85 -9.13 16.33
N ALA A 296 14.30 -8.25 15.48
CA ALA A 296 13.76 -6.95 15.87
C ALA A 296 12.38 -7.02 16.53
N GLY A 297 11.71 -8.19 16.55
CA GLY A 297 10.42 -8.37 17.21
C GLY A 297 9.22 -7.77 16.46
N VAL A 298 9.36 -7.50 15.16
CA VAL A 298 8.32 -6.85 14.33
C VAL A 298 7.66 -7.80 13.31
N ALA A 299 8.20 -9.02 13.16
CA ALA A 299 7.69 -10.00 12.21
C ALA A 299 6.37 -10.69 12.64
N TYR A 300 6.11 -10.79 13.95
CA TYR A 300 4.99 -11.56 14.50
C TYR A 300 4.26 -10.79 15.60
N ALA A 301 3.01 -11.17 15.86
CA ALA A 301 2.32 -10.79 17.08
C ALA A 301 2.98 -11.41 18.33
N PRO A 302 2.69 -10.92 19.56
CA PRO A 302 3.27 -11.46 20.80
C PRO A 302 3.03 -12.95 21.04
N ASN A 303 2.03 -13.56 20.38
CA ASN A 303 1.74 -14.99 20.45
C ASN A 303 2.48 -15.83 19.37
N GLY A 304 3.37 -15.22 18.58
CA GLY A 304 4.13 -15.87 17.52
C GLY A 304 3.36 -16.11 16.22
N VAL A 305 2.13 -15.59 16.09
CA VAL A 305 1.30 -15.74 14.89
C VAL A 305 1.60 -14.60 13.92
N ALA A 306 1.72 -14.93 12.63
CA ALA A 306 1.85 -13.93 11.58
C ALA A 306 0.56 -13.11 11.50
N LEU A 307 0.72 -11.80 11.45
CA LEU A 307 -0.38 -10.86 11.29
C LEU A 307 -0.71 -10.66 9.81
N SER A 308 -1.92 -10.16 9.54
CA SER A 308 -2.28 -9.69 8.21
C SER A 308 -2.12 -8.18 8.12
N GLY A 309 -0.87 -7.75 7.95
CA GLY A 309 -0.48 -6.34 7.85
C GLY A 309 -0.87 -5.75 6.50
N MET A 310 -1.48 -4.55 6.51
CA MET A 310 -2.01 -3.90 5.32
C MET A 310 -1.27 -2.61 4.96
N GLY A 311 -1.16 -1.69 5.91
CA GLY A 311 -0.47 -0.40 5.75
C GLY A 311 0.43 -0.10 6.93
N SER A 312 1.61 0.47 6.68
CA SER A 312 2.62 0.79 7.67
C SER A 312 3.11 2.24 7.58
N ASP A 313 3.57 2.76 8.71
CA ASP A 313 4.39 3.96 8.83
C ASP A 313 5.62 3.63 9.68
N PHE A 314 6.75 4.29 9.38
CA PHE A 314 8.04 4.04 10.02
C PHE A 314 8.72 5.37 10.33
N ARG A 315 8.39 5.94 11.49
CA ARG A 315 8.76 7.30 11.89
C ARG A 315 8.75 7.41 13.40
N ASP A 316 9.45 8.40 13.93
CA ASP A 316 9.39 8.72 15.36
C ASP A 316 8.01 9.32 15.68
N ILE A 317 7.08 8.48 16.18
CA ILE A 317 5.69 8.91 16.44
C ILE A 317 5.54 9.54 17.82
N ASN A 318 6.52 9.33 18.69
CA ASN A 318 6.46 9.75 20.09
C ASN A 318 7.44 10.90 20.43
N ASN A 319 8.27 11.31 19.47
CA ASN A 319 9.32 12.32 19.54
C ASN A 319 10.46 11.98 20.52
N ASP A 320 10.88 10.72 20.64
CA ASP A 320 12.02 10.29 21.46
C ASP A 320 13.35 10.24 20.70
N GLY A 321 13.34 10.58 19.41
CA GLY A 321 14.49 10.56 18.51
C GLY A 321 14.76 9.20 17.87
N ARG A 322 13.88 8.20 18.03
CA ARG A 322 14.00 6.87 17.41
C ARG A 322 12.78 6.57 16.54
N PRO A 323 12.97 6.04 15.33
CA PRO A 323 11.84 5.63 14.52
C PRO A 323 11.06 4.46 15.14
N ASP A 324 9.74 4.59 15.16
CA ASP A 324 8.80 3.54 15.53
C ASP A 324 8.17 2.93 14.28
N ILE A 325 7.83 1.64 14.33
CA ILE A 325 6.99 1.01 13.31
C ILE A 325 5.56 0.97 13.81
N TRP A 326 4.66 1.63 13.07
CA TRP A 326 3.23 1.51 13.26
C TRP A 326 2.61 0.86 12.03
N TYR A 327 1.79 -0.17 12.19
CA TYR A 327 1.08 -0.74 11.06
C TYR A 327 -0.31 -1.25 11.44
N THR A 328 -1.18 -1.24 10.44
CA THR A 328 -2.53 -1.77 10.53
C THR A 328 -2.51 -3.24 10.22
N ALA A 329 -3.14 -4.06 11.07
CA ALA A 329 -3.20 -5.49 10.87
C ALA A 329 -4.51 -6.10 11.34
N VAL A 330 -4.89 -7.22 10.73
CA VAL A 330 -5.96 -8.09 11.22
C VAL A 330 -5.33 -9.19 12.09
N GLU A 331 -5.70 -9.23 13.37
CA GLU A 331 -5.19 -10.25 14.32
C GLU A 331 -5.95 -11.58 14.26
N ARG A 332 -7.21 -11.56 13.81
CA ARG A 332 -8.10 -12.72 13.75
C ARG A 332 -8.85 -12.76 12.43
N GLU A 333 -8.26 -13.39 11.43
CA GLU A 333 -8.96 -13.75 10.21
C GLU A 333 -9.75 -15.05 10.42
N THR A 334 -11.03 -15.04 10.05
CA THR A 334 -11.92 -16.21 10.08
C THR A 334 -12.17 -16.72 8.67
#